data_AF-A0A5C9EHQ3-F1
#
_entry.id   AF-A0A5C9EHQ3-F1
#
_cell.length_a   1.000
_cell.length_b   1.000
_cell.length_c   1.000
_cell.angle_alpha   90.00
_cell.angle_beta   90.00
_cell.angle_gamma   90.00
#
_symmetry.space_group_name_H-M   'P 1'
#
loop_
_entity.id
_entity.type
_entity.pdbx_description
1 polymer ?
#
loop_
_entity_poly.entity_id
_entity_poly.type
_entity_poly.pdbx_seq_one_letter_code
_entity_poly.pdbx_strand_id
1 'polypeptide(L)'
;MALPLIIFEIPYIKQQIQINRLTILIASLLPDVIDKVFLFFGIGDGRFIFHSLFFVLITTLLIVLLNKLLLYAKIEDRIKNSYSIAFSFFIGSFIHLLLDLPTIPLFYPFIEYKKYYYFPHFGAAVNSWLIEFLSNPILIFSEIAGFAMLLFILIHNKLYNLKRIWEYFTTTQ
;
A
#
# COMPACT_ATOMS: atom_id res chain seq x y z
N MET A 1 2.36 -1.33 8.88
CA MET A 1 2.94 -0.41 7.87
C MET A 1 4.48 -0.44 7.75
N ALA A 2 5.28 -0.40 8.82
CA ALA A 2 6.76 -0.35 8.69
C ALA A 2 7.44 -1.71 8.37
N LEU A 3 6.77 -2.82 8.70
CA LEU A 3 7.30 -4.18 8.57
C LEU A 3 7.77 -4.58 7.16
N PRO A 4 7.06 -4.26 6.06
CA PRO A 4 7.56 -4.50 4.70
C PRO A 4 8.96 -3.92 4.50
N LEU A 5 9.19 -2.67 4.91
CA LEU A 5 10.49 -2.02 4.76
C LEU A 5 11.57 -2.67 5.62
N ILE A 6 11.25 -3.04 6.86
CA ILE A 6 12.18 -3.76 7.75
C ILE A 6 12.56 -5.12 7.15
N ILE A 7 11.59 -5.86 6.60
CA ILE A 7 11.83 -7.15 5.94
C ILE A 7 12.75 -6.98 4.71
N PHE A 8 12.66 -5.87 3.97
CA PHE A 8 13.54 -5.61 2.83
C PHE A 8 14.82 -4.85 3.17
N GLU A 9 14.94 -4.29 4.37
CA GLU A 9 16.21 -3.75 4.89
C GLU A 9 17.09 -4.82 5.57
N ILE A 10 16.47 -5.86 6.16
CA ILE A 10 17.16 -6.97 6.86
C ILE A 10 17.25 -8.22 5.94
N PRO A 11 17.72 -8.07 4.68
CA PRO A 11 18.88 -8.89 4.30
C PRO A 11 19.76 -8.26 3.21
N TYR A 12 20.95 -8.87 3.13
CA TYR A 12 22.01 -8.87 2.12
C TYR A 12 21.56 -9.13 0.65
N ILE A 13 20.32 -8.83 0.26
CA ILE A 13 19.74 -9.05 -1.09
C ILE A 13 19.88 -7.80 -1.99
N LYS A 14 20.68 -6.81 -1.60
CA LYS A 14 20.89 -5.56 -2.37
C LYS A 14 21.41 -5.75 -3.80
N GLN A 15 21.83 -6.94 -4.21
CA GLN A 15 22.47 -7.16 -5.51
C GLN A 15 21.67 -7.97 -6.53
N GLN A 16 20.55 -8.61 -6.17
CA GLN A 16 19.81 -9.49 -7.10
C GLN A 16 18.39 -9.01 -7.44
N ILE A 17 17.71 -8.31 -6.53
CA ILE A 17 16.33 -7.85 -6.74
C ILE A 17 16.29 -6.33 -6.66
N GLN A 18 15.94 -5.68 -7.77
CA GLN A 18 15.69 -4.23 -7.79
C GLN A 18 14.35 -3.96 -7.13
N ILE A 19 14.37 -3.31 -5.97
CA ILE A 19 13.18 -2.97 -5.19
C ILE A 19 13.06 -1.45 -5.08
N ASN A 20 11.91 -0.91 -5.49
CA ASN A 20 11.56 0.49 -5.27
C ASN A 20 10.94 0.65 -3.87
N ARG A 21 11.72 1.20 -2.94
CA ARG A 21 11.34 1.36 -1.53
C ARG A 21 10.14 2.28 -1.36
N LEU A 22 10.08 3.36 -2.14
CA LEU A 22 8.94 4.29 -2.10
C LEU A 22 7.68 3.59 -2.59
N THR A 23 7.77 2.77 -3.64
CA THR A 23 6.64 1.98 -4.12
C THR A 23 6.15 0.97 -3.09
N ILE A 24 7.06 0.24 -2.42
CA ILE A 24 6.67 -0.67 -1.31
C ILE A 24 5.87 0.09 -0.26
N LEU A 25 6.38 1.25 0.16
CA LEU A 25 5.75 2.03 1.22
C LEU A 25 4.37 2.51 0.79
N ILE A 26 4.26 3.16 -0.38
CA ILE A 26 2.98 3.63 -0.92
C ILE A 26 1.99 2.47 -1.03
N ALA A 27 2.43 1.33 -1.58
CA ALA A 27 1.59 0.16 -1.77
C ALA A 27 1.10 -0.42 -0.44
N SER A 28 1.97 -0.46 0.57
CA SER A 28 1.58 -0.91 1.92
C SER A 28 0.59 0.03 2.62
N LEU A 29 0.55 1.32 2.26
CA LEU A 29 -0.41 2.29 2.81
C LEU A 29 -1.72 2.35 2.02
N LEU A 30 -1.69 1.94 0.75
CA LEU A 30 -2.76 2.22 -0.19
C LEU A 30 -4.11 1.60 0.21
N PRO A 31 -4.21 0.30 0.59
CA PRO A 31 -5.48 -0.30 1.02
C PRO A 31 -6.13 0.49 2.15
N ASP A 32 -5.33 0.82 3.17
CA ASP A 32 -5.72 1.59 4.35
C ASP A 32 -6.22 2.98 4.00
N VAL A 33 -5.49 3.72 3.16
CA VAL A 33 -5.87 5.08 2.77
C VAL A 33 -7.19 5.05 1.99
N ILE A 34 -7.33 4.15 1.03
CA ILE A 34 -8.54 4.12 0.20
C ILE A 34 -9.75 3.65 1.03
N ASP A 35 -9.63 2.56 1.79
CA ASP A 35 -10.75 2.08 2.60
C ASP A 35 -11.15 3.13 3.66
N LYS A 36 -10.22 3.87 4.28
CA LYS A 36 -10.55 4.95 5.21
C LYS A 36 -11.24 6.13 4.53
N VAL A 37 -10.80 6.52 3.33
CA VAL A 37 -11.50 7.55 2.53
C VAL A 37 -12.93 7.10 2.22
N PHE A 38 -13.11 5.84 1.82
CA PHE A 38 -14.41 5.26 1.55
C PHE A 38 -15.29 5.20 2.79
N LEU A 39 -14.72 4.81 3.94
CA LEU A 39 -15.37 4.88 5.24
C LEU A 39 -15.87 6.31 5.51
N PHE A 40 -15.05 7.34 5.30
CA PHE A 40 -15.43 8.76 5.45
C PHE A 40 -16.63 9.18 4.58
N PHE A 41 -16.81 8.55 3.43
CA PHE A 41 -17.98 8.76 2.56
C PHE A 41 -19.17 7.84 2.89
N GLY A 42 -19.08 7.03 3.94
CA GLY A 42 -20.10 6.07 4.34
C GLY A 42 -20.16 4.83 3.44
N ILE A 43 -19.08 4.54 2.71
CA ILE A 43 -18.96 3.41 1.80
C ILE A 43 -17.99 2.41 2.43
N GLY A 44 -18.49 1.31 3.03
CA GLY A 44 -17.63 0.31 3.69
C GLY A 44 -17.29 0.62 5.16
N ASP A 45 -16.48 -0.23 5.78
CA ASP A 45 -16.10 -0.19 7.22
C ASP A 45 -14.65 0.27 7.45
N GLY A 46 -13.92 0.61 6.39
CA GLY A 46 -12.50 0.94 6.49
C GLY A 46 -11.55 -0.26 6.40
N ARG A 47 -12.04 -1.49 6.20
CA ARG A 47 -11.21 -2.70 6.06
C ARG A 47 -11.74 -3.72 5.03
N PHE A 48 -12.68 -3.33 4.16
CA PHE A 48 -13.45 -4.29 3.36
C PHE A 48 -13.02 -4.43 1.90
N ILE A 49 -13.17 -3.39 1.09
CA ILE A 49 -13.10 -3.54 -0.38
C ILE A 49 -11.64 -3.62 -0.83
N PHE A 50 -10.82 -2.71 -0.29
CA PHE A 50 -9.45 -2.53 -0.74
C PHE A 50 -8.46 -3.42 0.02
N HIS A 51 -8.83 -3.98 1.17
CA HIS A 51 -8.10 -5.05 1.85
C HIS A 51 -8.45 -6.46 1.32
N SER A 52 -8.38 -6.63 0.00
CA SER A 52 -8.60 -7.92 -0.67
C SER A 52 -7.43 -8.28 -1.59
N LEU A 53 -7.16 -9.59 -1.73
CA LEU A 53 -6.15 -10.09 -2.66
C LEU A 53 -6.51 -9.71 -4.11
N PHE A 54 -7.81 -9.69 -4.42
CA PHE A 54 -8.31 -9.28 -5.73
C PHE A 54 -7.90 -7.84 -6.07
N PHE A 55 -8.07 -6.90 -5.13
CA PHE A 55 -7.63 -5.53 -5.31
C PHE A 55 -6.12 -5.44 -5.58
N VAL A 56 -5.30 -6.16 -4.80
CA VAL A 56 -3.85 -6.18 -4.97
C VAL A 56 -3.44 -6.72 -6.35
N LEU A 57 -4.06 -7.81 -6.79
CA LEU A 57 -3.77 -8.41 -8.10
C LEU A 57 -4.18 -7.49 -9.26
N ILE A 58 -5.37 -6.90 -9.21
CA ILE A 58 -5.84 -5.97 -10.25
C ILE A 58 -4.96 -4.73 -10.33
N THR A 59 -4.68 -4.09 -9.19
CA THR A 59 -3.85 -2.87 -9.19
C THR A 59 -2.43 -3.15 -9.64
N THR A 60 -1.84 -4.28 -9.23
CA THR A 60 -0.54 -4.73 -9.74
C THR A 60 -0.58 -4.93 -11.26
N LEU A 61 -1.62 -5.60 -11.78
CA LEU A 61 -1.79 -5.81 -13.22
C LEU A 61 -1.92 -4.48 -13.96
N LEU A 62 -2.71 -3.54 -13.45
CA LEU A 62 -2.86 -2.20 -14.03
C LEU A 62 -1.52 -1.45 -14.07
N ILE A 63 -0.69 -1.54 -13.03
CA ILE A 63 0.66 -0.95 -13.02
C ILE A 63 1.55 -1.58 -14.09
N VAL A 64 1.52 -2.91 -14.25
CA VAL A 64 2.26 -3.60 -15.33
C VAL A 64 1.81 -3.11 -16.70
N LEU A 65 0.50 -3.00 -16.93
CA LEU A 65 -0.06 -2.55 -18.21
C LEU A 65 0.28 -1.08 -18.49
N LEU A 66 0.15 -0.21 -17.49
CA LEU A 66 0.50 1.20 -17.61
C LEU A 66 1.98 1.39 -17.92
N ASN A 67 2.86 0.67 -17.23
CA ASN A 67 4.30 0.73 -17.50
C ASN A 67 4.64 0.27 -18.91
N LYS A 68 4.00 -0.82 -19.40
CA LYS A 68 4.16 -1.28 -20.78
C LYS A 68 3.66 -0.25 -21.80
N LEU A 69 2.53 0.39 -21.52
CA LEU A 69 1.96 1.42 -22.38
C LEU A 69 2.89 2.65 -22.49
N LEU A 70 3.41 3.13 -21.35
CA LEU A 70 4.33 4.27 -21.30
C LEU A 70 5.64 4.00 -22.07
N LEU A 71 6.17 2.77 -21.94
CA LEU A 71 7.32 2.31 -22.71
C LEU A 71 7.03 2.24 -24.21
N TYR A 72 5.91 1.64 -24.59
CA TYR A 72 5.51 1.52 -26.00
C TYR A 72 5.31 2.89 -26.66
N ALA A 73 4.68 3.82 -25.94
CA ALA A 73 4.42 5.17 -26.41
C ALA A 73 5.68 6.07 -26.45
N LYS A 74 6.84 5.58 -26.00
CA LYS A 74 8.11 6.35 -25.87
C LYS A 74 7.92 7.67 -25.12
N ILE A 75 6.96 7.71 -24.20
CA ILE A 75 6.67 8.91 -23.40
C ILE A 75 7.76 9.11 -22.35
N GLU A 76 8.37 8.01 -21.87
CA GLU A 76 9.38 8.06 -20.84
C GLU A 76 10.48 7.00 -21.07
N ASP A 77 11.59 7.43 -21.68
CA ASP A 77 12.79 6.59 -21.89
C ASP A 77 13.49 6.19 -20.57
N ARG A 78 13.06 6.76 -19.44
CA ARG A 78 13.64 6.53 -18.10
C ARG A 78 13.07 5.32 -17.36
N ILE A 79 12.02 4.67 -17.85
CA ILE A 79 11.45 3.46 -17.24
C ILE A 79 12.38 2.27 -17.52
N LYS A 80 13.45 2.12 -16.74
CA LYS A 80 14.47 1.09 -16.96
C LYS A 80 14.06 -0.32 -16.53
N ASN A 81 13.03 -0.47 -15.68
CA ASN A 81 12.58 -1.78 -15.23
C ASN A 81 11.11 -1.76 -14.79
N SER A 82 10.18 -1.85 -15.75
CA SER A 82 8.73 -1.81 -15.54
C SER A 82 8.20 -2.83 -14.52
N TYR A 83 8.92 -3.94 -14.36
CA TYR A 83 8.56 -5.02 -13.44
C TYR A 83 8.97 -4.73 -11.99
N SER A 84 10.03 -3.94 -11.76
CA SER A 84 10.48 -3.64 -10.39
C SER A 84 9.44 -2.84 -9.62
N ILE A 85 8.80 -1.86 -10.26
CA ILE A 85 7.72 -1.06 -9.65
C ILE A 85 6.52 -1.95 -9.33
N ALA A 86 6.04 -2.73 -10.30
CA ALA A 86 4.90 -3.63 -10.10
C ALA A 86 5.18 -4.68 -9.02
N PHE A 87 6.39 -5.27 -9.02
CA PHE A 87 6.81 -6.23 -8.02
C PHE A 87 6.90 -5.61 -6.63
N SER A 88 7.52 -4.43 -6.51
CA SER A 88 7.59 -3.66 -5.26
C SER A 88 6.19 -3.32 -4.74
N PHE A 89 5.29 -2.93 -5.63
CA PHE A 89 3.90 -2.66 -5.28
C PHE A 89 3.20 -3.92 -4.77
N PHE A 90 3.26 -5.02 -5.51
CA PHE A 90 2.66 -6.29 -5.12
C PHE A 90 3.14 -6.72 -3.74
N ILE A 91 4.44 -6.70 -3.52
CA ILE A 91 5.06 -7.09 -2.27
C ILE A 91 4.63 -6.19 -1.10
N GLY A 92 4.62 -4.87 -1.28
CA GLY A 92 4.19 -3.92 -0.25
C GLY A 92 2.74 -4.14 0.17
N SER A 93 1.84 -4.23 -0.81
CA SER A 93 0.42 -4.51 -0.55
C SER A 93 0.18 -5.90 0.01
N PHE A 94 0.89 -6.92 -0.48
CA PHE A 94 0.71 -8.30 -0.04
C PHE A 94 1.15 -8.49 1.42
N ILE A 95 2.31 -7.94 1.81
CA ILE A 95 2.74 -7.98 3.21
C ILE A 95 1.75 -7.22 4.10
N HIS A 96 1.21 -6.09 3.64
CA HIS A 96 0.15 -5.39 4.37
C HIS A 96 -1.05 -6.29 4.64
N LEU A 97 -1.59 -6.94 3.61
CA LEU A 97 -2.70 -7.89 3.78
C LEU A 97 -2.35 -9.04 4.74
N LEU A 98 -1.14 -9.58 4.65
CA LEU A 98 -0.70 -10.65 5.55
C LEU A 98 -0.68 -10.22 7.03
N LEU A 99 -0.25 -8.98 7.30
CA LEU A 99 -0.22 -8.43 8.66
C LEU A 99 -1.62 -8.20 9.23
N ASP A 100 -2.59 -7.95 8.37
CA ASP A 100 -3.98 -7.74 8.77
C ASP A 100 -4.79 -9.04 8.87
N LEU A 101 -4.22 -10.21 8.53
CA LEU A 101 -4.91 -11.49 8.75
C LEU A 101 -5.07 -11.79 10.25
N PRO A 102 -6.21 -12.38 10.67
CA PRO A 102 -7.37 -12.81 9.88
C PRO A 102 -8.50 -11.76 9.81
N THR A 103 -8.18 -10.49 10.06
CA THR A 103 -9.16 -9.40 10.26
C THR A 103 -9.65 -8.72 8.97
N ILE A 104 -9.27 -9.26 7.81
CA ILE A 104 -9.64 -8.74 6.49
C ILE A 104 -10.28 -9.81 5.60
N PRO A 105 -11.16 -9.43 4.66
CA PRO A 105 -11.81 -10.35 3.75
C PRO A 105 -10.90 -10.68 2.55
N LEU A 106 -9.84 -11.46 2.79
CA LEU A 106 -8.77 -11.72 1.82
C LEU A 106 -9.26 -12.11 0.41
N PHE A 107 -10.35 -12.88 0.31
CA PHE A 107 -10.89 -13.38 -0.96
C PHE A 107 -12.13 -12.63 -1.47
N TYR A 108 -12.48 -11.47 -0.92
CA TYR A 108 -13.50 -10.61 -1.50
C TYR A 108 -13.10 -10.19 -2.94
N PRO A 109 -14.03 -10.10 -3.92
CA PRO A 109 -15.47 -10.32 -3.82
C PRO A 109 -15.95 -11.76 -4.08
N PHE A 110 -15.05 -12.74 -4.18
CA PHE A 110 -15.40 -14.12 -4.52
C PHE A 110 -16.00 -14.91 -3.35
N ILE A 111 -15.62 -14.56 -2.13
CA ILE A 111 -16.18 -15.13 -0.89
C ILE A 111 -16.93 -14.02 -0.16
N GLU A 112 -18.17 -14.30 0.25
CA GLU A 112 -18.99 -13.39 1.04
C GLU A 112 -18.58 -13.46 2.52
N TYR A 113 -18.17 -12.33 3.10
CA TYR A 113 -17.82 -12.24 4.52
C TYR A 113 -18.87 -11.47 5.30
N LYS A 114 -19.91 -12.17 5.78
CA LYS A 114 -21.07 -11.58 6.50
C LYS A 114 -20.69 -10.59 7.61
N LYS A 115 -19.59 -10.83 8.34
CA LYS A 115 -19.09 -9.95 9.42
C LYS A 115 -18.82 -8.51 8.97
N TYR A 116 -18.44 -8.31 7.71
CA TYR A 116 -18.06 -6.99 7.17
C TYR A 116 -19.19 -6.32 6.37
N TYR A 117 -20.35 -6.99 6.18
CA TYR A 117 -21.52 -6.40 5.50
C TYR A 117 -22.49 -5.70 6.47
N TYR A 118 -22.41 -5.99 7.77
CA TYR A 118 -23.24 -5.32 8.77
C TYR A 118 -22.59 -4.01 9.18
N PHE A 119 -22.81 -2.96 8.39
CA PHE A 119 -22.40 -1.61 8.77
C PHE A 119 -23.44 -1.03 9.72
N PRO A 120 -23.13 -0.85 11.02
CA PRO A 120 -23.87 0.11 11.81
C PRO A 120 -23.60 1.50 11.21
N HIS A 121 -24.59 2.39 11.22
CA HIS A 121 -24.53 3.77 10.72
C HIS A 121 -23.13 4.39 10.75
N PHE A 122 -22.70 5.08 9.68
CA PHE A 122 -21.40 5.76 9.53
C PHE A 122 -20.70 6.20 10.83
N GLY A 123 -21.42 6.89 11.73
CA GLY A 123 -20.88 7.34 13.02
C GLY A 123 -20.40 6.21 13.95
N ALA A 124 -21.06 5.05 13.95
CA ALA A 124 -20.65 3.88 14.71
C ALA A 124 -19.37 3.24 14.17
N ALA A 125 -19.18 3.20 12.84
CA ALA A 125 -17.96 2.67 12.23
C ALA A 125 -16.74 3.56 12.50
N VAL A 126 -16.89 4.89 12.34
CA VAL A 126 -15.83 5.85 12.69
C VAL A 126 -15.50 5.81 14.19
N ASN A 127 -16.52 5.74 15.05
CA ASN A 127 -16.30 5.65 16.49
C ASN A 127 -15.61 4.33 16.89
N SER A 128 -16.02 3.20 16.30
CA SER A 128 -15.35 1.91 16.52
C SER A 128 -13.89 1.96 16.11
N TRP A 129 -13.58 2.54 14.94
CA TRP A 129 -12.21 2.71 14.48
C TRP A 129 -11.39 3.61 15.41
N LEU A 130 -11.93 4.74 15.85
CA LEU A 130 -11.27 5.64 16.80
C LEU A 130 -10.97 4.95 18.14
N ILE A 131 -11.93 4.17 18.66
CA ILE A 131 -11.75 3.40 19.88
C ILE A 131 -10.63 2.37 19.69
N GLU A 132 -10.64 1.62 18.59
CA GLU A 132 -9.59 0.64 18.28
C GLU A 132 -8.21 1.31 18.16
N PHE A 133 -8.12 2.43 17.45
CA PHE A 133 -6.89 3.20 17.29
C PHE A 133 -6.34 3.67 18.63
N LEU A 134 -7.17 4.29 19.48
CA LEU A 134 -6.74 4.85 20.76
C LEU A 134 -6.48 3.79 21.84
N SER A 135 -7.13 2.63 21.76
CA SER A 135 -7.00 1.54 22.74
C SER A 135 -5.87 0.56 22.41
N ASN A 136 -5.38 0.54 21.17
CA ASN A 136 -4.35 -0.38 20.74
C ASN A 136 -2.98 0.34 20.55
N PRO A 137 -2.09 0.34 21.55
CA PRO A 137 -0.80 1.02 21.44
C PRO A 137 0.11 0.44 20.36
N ILE A 138 -0.06 -0.84 20.02
CA ILE A 138 0.71 -1.49 18.94
C ILE A 138 0.31 -0.90 17.59
N LEU A 139 -0.99 -0.67 17.38
CA LEU A 139 -1.51 -0.03 16.17
C LEU A 139 -0.92 1.38 16.02
N ILE A 140 -1.01 2.21 17.07
CA ILE A 140 -0.42 3.57 17.08
C ILE A 140 1.07 3.53 16.76
N PHE A 141 1.85 2.68 17.43
CA PHE A 141 3.28 2.57 17.20
C PHE A 141 3.59 2.17 15.75
N SER A 142 2.82 1.23 15.20
CA SER A 142 3.00 0.75 13.83
C SER A 142 2.70 1.82 12.76
N GLU A 143 1.71 2.68 13.02
CA GLU A 143 1.37 3.82 12.16
C GLU A 143 2.43 4.92 12.25
N ILE A 144 2.85 5.30 13.46
CA ILE A 144 3.92 6.29 13.68
C ILE A 144 5.22 5.82 13.02
N ALA A 145 5.60 4.55 13.19
CA ALA A 145 6.78 3.99 12.56
C ALA A 145 6.68 4.01 11.02
N GLY A 146 5.51 3.67 10.46
CA GLY A 146 5.27 3.76 9.02
C GLY A 146 5.41 5.17 8.49
N PHE A 147 4.81 6.15 9.16
CA PHE A 147 4.89 7.56 8.81
C PHE A 147 6.32 8.11 8.94
N ALA A 148 7.03 7.78 10.02
CA ALA A 148 8.42 8.17 10.21
C ALA A 148 9.33 7.63 9.10
N MET A 149 9.10 6.38 8.66
CA MET A 149 9.85 5.77 7.56
C MET A 149 9.54 6.46 6.22
N LEU A 150 8.29 6.87 5.98
CA LEU A 150 7.93 7.67 4.80
C LEU A 150 8.66 9.00 4.79
N LEU A 151 8.63 9.74 5.91
CA LEU A 151 9.37 10.99 6.04
C LEU A 151 10.86 10.78 5.84
N PHE A 152 11.44 9.71 6.40
CA PHE A 152 12.84 9.36 6.20
C PHE A 152 13.18 9.18 4.72
N ILE A 153 12.40 8.39 3.97
CA ILE A 153 12.63 8.19 2.52
C ILE A 153 12.52 9.52 1.77
N LEU A 154 11.49 10.32 2.04
CA LEU A 154 11.26 11.60 1.35
C LEU A 154 12.40 12.60 1.61
N ILE A 155 12.83 12.74 2.87
CA ILE A 155 13.88 13.68 3.28
C ILE A 155 15.25 13.20 2.80
N HIS A 156 15.61 11.93 3.03
CA HIS A 156 16.90 11.36 2.66
C HIS A 156 17.15 11.45 1.15
N ASN A 157 16.11 11.19 0.34
CA ASN A 157 16.20 11.26 -1.13
C ASN A 157 15.84 12.64 -1.71
N LYS A 158 15.61 13.66 -0.86
CA LYS A 158 15.29 15.05 -1.26
C LYS A 158 14.09 15.15 -2.21
N LEU A 159 13.05 14.36 -1.95
CA LEU A 159 11.83 14.23 -2.76
C LEU A 159 10.79 15.29 -2.41
N TYR A 160 11.17 16.57 -2.52
CA TYR A 160 10.33 17.70 -2.09
C TYR A 160 9.37 18.22 -3.15
N ASN A 161 9.43 17.71 -4.37
CA ASN A 161 8.54 18.12 -5.46
C ASN A 161 8.07 16.90 -6.27
N LEU A 162 6.91 17.04 -6.90
CA LEU A 162 6.26 15.96 -7.65
C LEU A 162 7.12 15.43 -8.79
N LYS A 163 7.91 16.29 -9.45
CA LYS A 163 8.83 15.88 -10.52
C LYS A 163 9.89 14.90 -10.00
N ARG A 164 10.52 15.19 -8.86
CA ARG A 164 11.53 14.31 -8.24
C ARG A 164 10.92 13.02 -7.72
N ILE A 165 9.72 13.08 -7.16
CA ILE A 165 8.97 11.88 -6.74
C ILE A 165 8.72 10.99 -7.95
N TRP A 166 8.24 11.57 -9.05
CA TRP A 166 8.00 10.85 -10.29
C TRP A 166 9.29 10.25 -10.87
N GLU A 167 10.38 11.02 -10.90
CA GLU A 167 11.69 10.55 -11.34
C GLU A 167 12.17 9.38 -10.46
N TYR A 168 12.09 9.49 -9.13
CA TYR A 168 12.45 8.42 -8.20
C TYR A 168 11.58 7.16 -8.38
N PHE A 169 10.30 7.34 -8.69
CA PHE A 169 9.38 6.24 -8.94
C PHE A 169 9.73 5.48 -10.23
N THR A 170 10.13 6.21 -11.27
CA THR A 170 10.36 5.68 -12.62
C THR A 170 11.81 5.23 -12.87
N THR A 171 12.79 5.78 -12.15
CA THR A 171 14.19 5.35 -12.22
C THR A 171 14.49 4.36 -11.09
N THR A 172 14.65 3.08 -11.42
CA THR A 172 15.24 2.09 -10.52
C THR A 172 16.68 2.51 -10.20
N GLN A 173 16.94 2.86 -8.93
CA GLN A 173 18.29 2.98 -8.36
C GLN A 173 18.75 1.64 -7.81
#